data_AF-A0A6G2QMF4-F1
#
_entry.id   AF-A0A6G2QMF4-F1
#
_cell.length_a   1.000
_cell.length_b   1.000
_cell.length_c   1.000
_cell.angle_alpha   90.00
_cell.angle_beta   90.00
_cell.angle_gamma   90.00
#
_symmetry.space_group_name_H-M   'P 1'
#
loop_
_entity.id
_entity.type
_entity.pdbx_description
1 polymer ?
#
loop_
_entity_poly.entity_id
_entity_poly.type
_entity_poly.pdbx_seq_one_letter_code
_entity_poly.pdbx_strand_id
1 'polypeptide(L)'
;MTQQSVEPRTTAEDAGAGTRVPAGRSWLDRYFHITHRGSTVAREVRGGVTTFMAMAYILLLNPLILSGEDAAGNTLGRTALITATALAAAVSTLLMGFF
;
A
#
# COMPACT_ATOMS: atom_id res chain seq x y z
N MET A 1 -34.27 55.01 -17.34
CA MET A 1 -33.65 53.80 -17.89
C MET A 1 -32.17 53.82 -17.56
N THR A 2 -31.82 53.25 -16.42
CA THR A 2 -30.47 53.21 -15.82
C THR A 2 -29.72 51.98 -16.35
N GLN A 3 -28.72 52.20 -17.20
CA GLN A 3 -27.75 51.17 -17.62
C GLN A 3 -26.79 50.89 -16.46
N GLN A 4 -27.17 49.98 -15.57
CA GLN A 4 -26.30 49.46 -14.52
C GLN A 4 -25.44 48.35 -15.15
N SER A 5 -24.26 48.75 -15.62
CA SER A 5 -23.23 47.84 -16.13
C SER A 5 -22.91 46.80 -15.06
N VAL A 6 -23.34 45.55 -15.28
CA VAL A 6 -22.96 44.41 -14.47
C VAL A 6 -21.48 44.14 -14.76
N GLU A 7 -20.59 44.75 -13.97
CA GLU A 7 -19.21 44.28 -13.89
C GLU A 7 -19.23 42.82 -13.41
N PRO A 8 -18.64 41.87 -14.14
CA PRO A 8 -18.44 40.54 -13.62
C PRO A 8 -17.32 40.64 -12.58
N ARG A 9 -17.68 40.84 -11.31
CA ARG A 9 -16.76 40.66 -10.19
C ARG A 9 -16.52 39.17 -10.03
N THR A 10 -15.53 38.65 -10.76
CA THR A 10 -14.89 37.40 -10.37
C THR A 10 -14.05 37.70 -9.13
N THR A 11 -14.65 37.55 -7.94
CA THR A 11 -13.90 37.66 -6.69
C THR A 11 -12.94 36.48 -6.61
N ALA A 12 -11.73 36.69 -6.08
CA ALA A 12 -10.77 35.63 -5.85
C ALA A 12 -11.31 34.53 -4.90
N GLU A 13 -12.41 34.81 -4.19
CA GLU A 13 -13.14 33.87 -3.34
C GLU A 13 -13.92 32.81 -4.14
N ASP A 14 -14.36 33.11 -5.37
CA ASP A 14 -15.01 32.13 -6.27
C ASP A 14 -14.01 31.19 -6.94
N ALA A 15 -12.71 31.49 -6.85
CA ALA A 15 -11.66 30.55 -7.20
C ALA A 15 -11.51 29.53 -6.06
N GLY A 16 -12.54 28.71 -5.86
CA GLY A 16 -12.49 27.53 -5.00
C GLY A 16 -11.18 26.79 -5.26
N ALA A 17 -10.52 26.37 -4.18
CA ALA A 17 -9.20 25.77 -4.18
C ALA A 17 -9.13 24.56 -5.12
N GLY A 18 -8.96 24.82 -6.41
CA GLY A 18 -8.82 23.84 -7.44
C GLY A 18 -7.57 23.07 -7.09
N THR A 19 -7.75 21.81 -6.72
CA THR A 19 -6.67 20.86 -6.59
C THR A 19 -6.06 20.77 -7.98
N ARG A 20 -5.03 21.59 -8.24
CA ARG A 20 -4.34 21.60 -9.53
C ARG A 20 -3.82 20.18 -9.71
N VAL A 21 -4.45 19.41 -10.59
CA VAL A 21 -3.92 18.12 -11.01
C VAL A 21 -2.57 18.44 -11.65
N PRO A 22 -1.45 18.01 -11.06
CA PRO A 22 -0.14 18.43 -11.55
C PRO A 22 0.03 17.93 -12.98
N ALA A 23 0.41 18.87 -13.87
CA ALA A 23 0.68 18.60 -15.26
C ALA A 23 1.88 17.64 -15.37
N GLY A 24 1.58 16.40 -15.72
CA GLY A 24 2.58 15.33 -15.86
C GLY A 24 1.98 14.00 -15.41
N ARG A 25 1.19 13.34 -16.27
CA ARG A 25 0.71 11.98 -15.97
C ARG A 25 1.91 11.05 -15.86
N SER A 26 2.31 10.78 -14.62
CA SER A 26 3.31 9.76 -14.28
C SER A 26 2.92 8.42 -14.91
N TRP A 27 3.90 7.63 -15.33
CA TRP A 27 3.66 6.27 -15.84
C TRP A 27 2.86 5.42 -14.83
N LEU A 28 3.08 5.61 -13.51
CA LEU A 28 2.28 4.96 -12.46
C LEU A 28 0.81 5.35 -12.52
N ASP A 29 0.52 6.64 -12.72
CA ASP A 29 -0.85 7.14 -12.81
C ASP A 29 -1.55 6.59 -14.04
N ARG A 30 -0.81 6.36 -15.14
CA ARG A 30 -1.34 5.80 -16.37
C ARG A 30 -1.59 4.28 -16.29
N TYR A 31 -0.70 3.53 -15.63
CA TYR A 31 -0.84 2.09 -15.45
C TYR A 31 -1.91 1.73 -14.41
N PHE A 32 -1.93 2.43 -13.27
CA PHE A 32 -2.88 2.18 -12.19
C PHE A 32 -4.11 3.10 -12.24
N HIS A 33 -4.23 4.04 -13.18
CA HIS A 33 -5.39 4.96 -13.26
C HIS A 33 -5.69 5.68 -11.93
N ILE A 34 -4.67 6.07 -11.17
CA ILE A 34 -4.79 6.52 -9.77
C ILE A 34 -5.69 7.76 -9.65
N THR A 35 -5.45 8.75 -10.51
CA THR A 35 -6.21 10.01 -10.54
C THR A 35 -7.65 9.78 -11.01
N HIS A 36 -7.89 8.86 -11.94
CA HIS A 36 -9.25 8.50 -12.39
C HIS A 36 -10.08 7.87 -11.26
N ARG A 37 -9.42 7.17 -10.32
CA ARG A 37 -10.05 6.64 -9.10
C ARG A 37 -10.21 7.68 -7.99
N GLY A 38 -9.79 8.93 -8.22
CA GLY A 38 -9.78 9.98 -7.19
C GLY A 38 -8.81 9.70 -6.02
N SER A 39 -7.81 8.84 -6.22
CA SER A 39 -6.83 8.49 -5.20
C SER A 39 -5.52 9.28 -5.38
N THR A 40 -4.60 9.14 -4.43
CA THR A 40 -3.26 9.73 -4.49
C THR A 40 -2.20 8.65 -4.34
N VAL A 41 -1.03 8.85 -4.95
CA VAL A 41 0.10 7.90 -4.84
C VAL A 41 0.42 7.60 -3.36
N ALA A 42 0.43 8.62 -2.50
CA ALA A 42 0.68 8.43 -1.06
C ALA A 42 -0.41 7.59 -0.37
N ARG A 43 -1.66 7.62 -0.85
CA ARG A 43 -2.73 6.77 -0.33
C ARG A 43 -2.55 5.32 -0.77
N GLU A 44 -2.25 5.10 -2.04
CA GLU A 44 -2.01 3.76 -2.60
C GLU A 44 -0.79 3.08 -1.96
N VAL A 45 0.33 3.79 -1.81
CA VAL A 45 1.54 3.26 -1.18
C VAL A 45 1.28 2.84 0.26
N ARG A 46 0.59 3.67 1.06
CA ARG A 46 0.23 3.31 2.44
C ARG A 46 -0.68 2.08 2.50
N GLY A 47 -1.63 1.97 1.57
CA GLY A 47 -2.48 0.79 1.43
C GLY A 47 -1.65 -0.47 1.15
N GLY A 48 -0.78 -0.41 0.15
CA GLY A 48 0.12 -1.51 -0.21
C GLY A 48 1.05 -1.93 0.93
N VAL A 49 1.67 -0.96 1.63
CA VAL A 49 2.52 -1.24 2.79
C VAL A 49 1.74 -1.94 3.90
N THR A 50 0.51 -1.51 4.19
CA THR A 50 -0.34 -2.15 5.21
C THR A 50 -0.62 -3.61 4.87
N THR A 51 -1.04 -3.88 3.63
CA THR A 51 -1.31 -5.25 3.17
C THR A 51 -0.04 -6.10 3.16
N PHE A 52 1.09 -5.54 2.72
CA PHE A 52 2.38 -6.23 2.76
C PHE A 52 2.76 -6.62 4.19
N MET A 53 2.63 -5.71 5.15
CA MET A 53 2.94 -5.99 6.56
C MET A 53 2.04 -7.07 7.14
N ALA A 54 0.75 -7.09 6.78
CA ALA A 54 -0.18 -8.14 7.21
C ALA A 54 0.27 -9.53 6.75
N MET A 55 0.79 -9.67 5.53
CA MET A 55 1.34 -10.94 5.04
C MET A 55 2.73 -11.23 5.63
N ALA A 56 3.61 -10.23 5.71
CA ALA A 56 4.95 -10.36 6.26
C ALA A 56 4.94 -10.75 7.74
N TYR A 57 3.88 -10.42 8.47
CA TYR A 57 3.69 -10.79 9.87
C TYR A 57 3.82 -12.30 10.11
N ILE A 58 3.49 -13.16 9.14
CA ILE A 58 3.66 -14.62 9.25
C ILE A 58 5.12 -15.01 9.54
N LEU A 59 6.11 -14.27 9.02
CA LEU A 59 7.53 -14.52 9.27
C LEU A 59 7.93 -14.29 10.73
N LEU A 60 7.22 -13.43 11.44
CA LEU A 60 7.45 -13.16 12.88
C LEU A 60 6.57 -14.04 13.76
N LEU A 61 5.32 -14.27 13.34
CA LEU A 61 4.33 -15.04 14.08
C LEU A 61 4.74 -16.51 14.21
N ASN A 62 5.15 -17.16 13.12
CA ASN A 62 5.47 -18.60 13.13
C ASN A 62 6.59 -18.94 14.14
N PRO A 63 7.75 -18.26 14.14
CA PRO A 63 8.78 -18.46 15.15
C PRO A 63 8.30 -18.19 16.57
N LEU A 64 7.47 -17.16 16.76
CA LEU A 64 6.96 -16.82 18.09
C LEU A 64 6.11 -17.96 18.66
N ILE A 65 5.22 -18.53 17.84
CA ILE A 65 4.37 -19.68 18.23
C ILE A 65 5.21 -20.94 18.48
N LEU A 66 6.22 -21.19 17.65
CA LEU A 66 7.00 -22.45 17.65
C LEU A 66 8.26 -22.42 18.54
N SER A 67 8.60 -21.29 19.14
CA SER A 67 9.84 -21.13 19.95
C SER A 67 9.80 -21.74 21.35
N GLY A 68 8.71 -22.42 21.73
CA GLY A 68 8.58 -23.11 23.01
C GLY A 68 9.45 -24.38 23.11
N GLU A 69 9.56 -24.94 24.32
CA GLU A 69 10.13 -26.27 24.53
C GLU A 69 9.22 -27.35 23.93
N ASP A 70 9.83 -28.27 23.18
CA ASP A 70 9.14 -29.45 22.67
C ASP A 70 8.96 -30.53 23.76
N ALA A 71 8.31 -31.62 23.42
CA ALA A 71 8.09 -32.74 24.34
C ALA A 71 9.38 -33.44 24.83
N ALA A 72 10.52 -33.16 24.20
CA ALA A 72 11.84 -33.67 24.55
C ALA A 72 12.72 -32.63 25.28
N GLY A 73 12.20 -31.43 25.56
CA GLY A 73 12.91 -30.33 26.21
C GLY A 73 13.87 -29.57 25.28
N ASN A 74 13.79 -29.76 23.96
CA ASN A 74 14.58 -29.00 23.01
C ASN A 74 13.84 -27.72 22.60
N THR A 75 14.59 -26.68 22.28
CA THR A 75 14.06 -25.41 21.76
C THR A 75 14.50 -25.20 20.32
N LEU A 76 13.57 -24.82 19.45
CA LEU A 76 13.92 -24.40 18.10
C LEU A 76 14.39 -22.95 18.10
N GLY A 77 15.61 -22.74 17.60
CA GLY A 77 16.18 -21.41 17.47
C GLY A 77 15.33 -20.52 16.55
N ARG A 78 15.03 -19.30 17.01
CA ARG A 78 14.21 -18.32 16.28
C ARG A 78 14.69 -18.08 14.84
N THR A 79 16.02 -18.00 14.65
CA THR A 79 16.64 -17.83 13.34
C THR A 79 16.34 -18.99 12.39
N ALA A 80 16.37 -20.23 12.89
CA ALA A 80 16.08 -21.43 12.10
C ALA A 80 14.60 -21.47 11.68
N LEU A 81 13.69 -21.12 12.59
CA LEU A 81 12.25 -21.04 12.32
C LEU A 81 11.92 -20.00 11.25
N ILE A 82 12.57 -18.82 11.29
CA ILE A 82 12.39 -17.77 10.28
C ILE A 82 12.87 -18.26 8.91
N THR A 83 14.07 -18.84 8.84
CA THR A 83 14.63 -19.33 7.57
C THR A 83 13.79 -20.46 6.97
N ALA A 84 13.33 -21.41 7.79
CA ALA A 84 12.45 -22.48 7.34
C ALA A 84 11.12 -21.94 6.80
N THR A 85 10.50 -20.98 7.50
CA THR A 85 9.23 -20.37 7.07
C THR A 85 9.40 -19.60 5.75
N ALA A 86 10.45 -18.79 5.63
CA ALA A 86 10.73 -18.03 4.41
C ALA A 86 10.99 -18.95 3.21
N LEU A 87 11.76 -20.03 3.41
CA LEU A 87 12.02 -21.01 2.36
C LEU A 87 10.74 -21.74 1.94
N ALA A 88 9.93 -22.20 2.89
CA ALA A 88 8.67 -22.87 2.60
C ALA A 88 7.69 -21.95 1.84
N ALA A 89 7.58 -20.69 2.25
CA ALA A 89 6.75 -19.69 1.57
C ALA A 89 7.23 -19.45 0.13
N ALA A 90 8.55 -19.31 -0.07
CA ALA A 90 9.13 -19.11 -1.39
C ALA A 90 8.86 -20.32 -2.31
N VAL A 91 9.13 -21.54 -1.84
CA VAL A 91 8.90 -22.77 -2.62
C VAL A 91 7.42 -22.94 -2.95
N SER A 92 6.53 -22.74 -1.97
CA SER A 92 5.08 -22.87 -2.19
C SER A 92 4.57 -21.85 -3.21
N THR A 93 5.07 -20.61 -3.14
CA THR A 93 4.71 -19.55 -4.09
C THR A 93 5.21 -19.87 -5.50
N LEU A 94 6.42 -20.42 -5.63
CA LEU A 94 6.96 -20.82 -6.93
C LEU A 94 6.17 -21.99 -7.53
N LEU A 95 5.82 -22.99 -6.72
CA LEU A 95 5.00 -24.12 -7.18
C LEU A 95 3.62 -23.64 -7.65
N MET A 96 2.94 -22.79 -6.87
CA MET A 96 1.65 -22.21 -7.26
C MET A 96 1.74 -21.27 -8.46
N GLY A 97 2.89 -20.62 -8.67
CA GLY A 97 3.10 -19.78 -9.85
C GLY A 97 3.37 -20.58 -11.13
N PHE A 98 3.76 -21.85 -11.01
CA PHE A 98 4.15 -22.71 -12.14
C PHE A 98 3.07 -23.72 -12.54
N PHE A 99 2.14 -24.03 -11.63
CA PHE A 99 0.96 -24.89 -11.86
C PHE A 99 -0.32 -24.07 -11.84
#